data_AF-A0AAF0QQH4-F1
#
_entry.id   AF-A0AAF0QQH4-F1
#
_cell.length_a   1.000
_cell.length_b   1.000
_cell.length_c   1.000
_cell.angle_alpha   90.00
_cell.angle_beta   90.00
_cell.angle_gamma   90.00
#
_symmetry.space_group_name_H-M   'P 1'
#
loop_
_entity.id
_entity.type
_entity.pdbx_description
1 polymer ?
#
loop_
_entity_poly.entity_id
_entity_poly.type
_entity_poly.pdbx_seq_one_letter_code
_entity_poly.pdbx_strand_id
1 'polypeptide(L)'
;MAKWGVTKNLTCPLCQEEDENIEHLFFTCKFIAGIWNKLLAWQGVQHTGMKWHEEVQWAIKYMKGRNSIAQVYRMCLAGTIYHVWIERNCRIFQTKQRSEEFMIRHIIREIHGIGSQQWRIGNRLQQLNNYP
;
A
#
# COMPACT_ATOMS: atom_id res chain seq x y z
N MET A 1 4.39 9.68 17.35
CA MET A 1 4.88 8.34 17.75
C MET A 1 6.19 8.38 18.55
N ALA A 2 6.67 9.54 19.02
CA ALA A 2 7.89 9.67 19.83
C ALA A 2 7.69 9.46 21.35
N LYS A 3 6.50 9.05 21.81
CA LYS A 3 6.16 8.98 23.25
C LYS A 3 6.52 7.66 23.94
N TRP A 4 7.21 6.73 23.26
CA TRP A 4 7.53 5.41 23.82
C TRP A 4 9.01 5.04 23.73
N GLY A 5 9.91 6.01 23.97
CA GLY A 5 11.26 5.75 24.50
C GLY A 5 12.21 4.84 23.71
N VAL A 6 11.88 4.42 22.49
CA VAL A 6 12.68 3.50 21.68
C VAL A 6 12.88 4.11 20.29
N THR A 7 13.96 4.91 20.18
CA THR A 7 15.00 4.94 19.12
C THR A 7 15.57 6.35 18.94
N LYS A 8 16.91 6.47 18.98
CA LYS A 8 17.67 7.67 18.59
C LYS A 8 17.70 7.90 17.07
N ASN A 9 17.27 6.92 16.28
CA ASN A 9 17.13 7.06 14.83
C ASN A 9 15.67 7.32 14.51
N LEU A 10 15.39 8.57 14.12
CA LEU A 10 14.13 8.99 13.53
C LEU A 10 14.04 8.56 12.06
N THR A 11 15.15 8.15 11.44
CA THR A 11 15.21 7.77 10.03
C THR A 11 14.31 6.60 9.71
N CYS A 12 13.52 6.76 8.64
CA CYS A 12 12.61 5.76 8.11
C CYS A 12 13.34 4.45 7.76
N PRO A 13 12.93 3.30 8.32
CA PRO A 13 13.59 2.01 8.06
C PRO A 13 13.35 1.50 6.63
N LEU A 14 12.39 2.11 5.90
CA LEU A 14 12.03 1.70 4.56
C LEU A 14 12.93 2.32 3.48
N CYS A 15 13.17 3.63 3.54
CA CYS A 15 14.02 4.34 2.57
C CYS A 15 15.42 4.68 3.10
N GLN A 16 15.60 4.77 4.42
CA GLN A 16 16.84 5.18 5.09
C GLN A 16 17.32 6.61 4.73
N GLU A 17 16.42 7.48 4.25
CA GLU A 17 16.78 8.82 3.75
C GLU A 17 16.16 9.99 4.53
N GLU A 18 14.92 9.85 5.00
CA GLU A 18 14.20 10.90 5.72
C GLU A 18 13.69 10.38 7.07
N ASP A 19 13.30 11.30 7.96
CA ASP A 19 12.68 10.95 9.23
C ASP A 19 11.27 10.38 9.05
N GLU A 20 10.99 9.31 9.79
CA GLU A 20 9.71 8.63 9.82
C GLU A 20 8.63 9.50 10.47
N ASN A 21 7.57 9.72 9.70
CA ASN A 21 6.30 10.22 10.19
C ASN A 21 5.18 9.57 9.35
N ILE A 22 3.91 9.84 9.67
CA ILE A 22 2.77 9.21 9.00
C ILE A 22 2.73 9.54 7.49
N GLU A 23 2.95 10.80 7.13
CA GLU A 23 2.96 11.24 5.72
C GLU A 23 4.11 10.55 4.95
N HIS A 24 5.30 10.51 5.57
CA HIS A 24 6.45 9.82 5.01
C HIS A 24 6.21 8.32 4.86
N LEU A 25 5.80 7.64 5.94
CA LEU A 25 5.65 6.20 5.95
C LEU A 25 4.66 5.70 4.88
N PHE A 26 3.56 6.41 4.67
CA PHE A 26 2.49 5.88 3.83
C PHE A 26 2.55 6.30 2.36
N PHE A 27 3.05 7.49 1.99
CA PHE A 27 3.13 7.82 0.55
C PHE A 27 4.25 8.76 0.10
N THR A 28 5.02 9.44 0.98
CA THR A 28 6.20 10.20 0.52
C THR A 28 7.52 9.44 0.62
N CYS A 29 7.56 8.32 1.35
CA CYS A 29 8.68 7.39 1.33
C CYS A 29 8.82 6.79 -0.08
N LYS A 30 9.97 6.99 -0.74
CA LYS A 30 10.23 6.48 -2.10
C LYS A 30 9.90 4.99 -2.28
N PHE A 31 10.20 4.16 -1.28
CA PHE A 31 9.96 2.72 -1.30
C PHE A 31 8.46 2.40 -1.35
N ILE A 32 7.65 3.11 -0.56
CA ILE A 32 6.19 2.91 -0.54
C ILE A 32 5.51 3.61 -1.71
N ALA A 33 6.00 4.80 -2.11
CA ALA A 33 5.51 5.50 -3.30
C ALA A 33 5.68 4.64 -4.56
N GLY A 34 6.81 3.94 -4.71
CA GLY A 34 7.03 3.00 -5.81
C GLY A 34 6.02 1.84 -5.84
N ILE A 35 5.78 1.23 -4.68
CA ILE A 35 4.78 0.17 -4.51
C ILE A 35 3.37 0.68 -4.84
N TRP A 36 2.98 1.82 -4.28
CA TRP A 36 1.65 2.38 -4.49
C TRP A 36 1.40 2.76 -5.94
N ASN A 37 2.35 3.43 -6.59
CA ASN A 37 2.23 3.79 -8.01
C ASN A 37 2.06 2.55 -8.90
N LYS A 38 2.81 1.48 -8.65
CA LYS A 38 2.66 0.21 -9.38
C LYS A 38 1.30 -0.44 -9.13
N LEU A 39 0.77 -0.37 -7.89
CA LEU A 39 -0.58 -0.85 -7.57
C LEU A 39 -1.68 0.00 -8.23
N LEU A 40 -1.55 1.33 -8.27
CA LEU A 40 -2.45 2.25 -8.98
C LEU A 40 -2.49 1.92 -10.48
N ALA A 41 -1.32 1.75 -11.09
CA ALA A 41 -1.21 1.36 -12.49
C ALA A 41 -1.85 0.00 -12.76
N TRP A 42 -1.57 -1.00 -11.90
CA TRP A 42 -2.14 -2.34 -12.01
C TRP A 42 -3.67 -2.34 -11.99
N GLN A 43 -4.31 -1.53 -11.13
CA GLN A 43 -5.77 -1.43 -11.08
C GLN A 43 -6.39 -0.53 -12.16
N GLY A 44 -5.56 0.17 -12.96
CA GLY A 44 -5.99 1.09 -14.01
C GLY A 44 -6.49 2.45 -13.49
N VAL A 45 -6.02 2.90 -12.32
CA VAL A 45 -6.38 4.20 -11.73
C VAL A 45 -5.42 5.27 -12.26
N GLN A 46 -5.97 6.30 -12.90
CA GLN A 46 -5.21 7.32 -13.63
C GLN A 46 -4.86 8.54 -12.77
N HIS A 47 -4.08 8.31 -11.71
CA HIS A 47 -3.30 9.35 -11.05
C HIS A 47 -2.03 8.74 -10.47
N THR A 48 -1.07 9.58 -10.11
CA THR A 48 0.12 9.20 -9.34
C THR A 48 -0.18 9.23 -7.85
N GLY A 49 0.52 8.44 -7.06
CA GLY A 49 0.45 8.48 -5.61
C GLY A 49 0.61 9.90 -5.09
N MET A 50 -0.34 10.33 -4.27
CA MET A 50 -0.34 11.65 -3.63
C MET A 50 0.14 11.54 -2.18
N LYS A 51 0.22 12.66 -1.46
CA LYS A 51 0.45 12.61 -0.01
C LYS A 51 -0.69 11.85 0.69
N TRP A 52 -0.44 11.34 1.89
CA TRP A 52 -1.43 10.52 2.62
C TRP A 52 -2.77 11.21 2.77
N HIS A 53 -2.76 12.47 3.21
CA HIS A 53 -3.99 13.22 3.32
C HIS A 53 -4.75 13.36 1.99
N GLU A 54 -4.05 13.66 0.91
CA GLU A 54 -4.61 13.87 -0.43
C GLU A 54 -5.17 12.56 -1.01
N GLU A 55 -4.44 11.45 -0.85
CA GLU A 55 -4.86 10.12 -1.28
C GLU A 55 -6.14 9.69 -0.58
N VAL A 56 -6.22 9.90 0.75
CA VAL A 56 -7.44 9.59 1.51
C VAL A 56 -8.60 10.46 1.07
N GLN A 57 -8.41 11.76 0.86
CA GLN A 57 -9.48 12.65 0.38
C GLN A 57 -9.96 12.26 -1.02
N TRP A 58 -9.03 11.87 -1.90
CA TRP A 58 -9.36 11.38 -3.23
C TRP A 58 -10.17 10.08 -3.16
N ALA A 59 -9.73 9.12 -2.36
CA ALA A 59 -10.44 7.87 -2.12
C ALA A 59 -11.85 8.11 -1.58
N ILE A 60 -11.97 9.01 -0.59
CA ILE A 60 -13.27 9.42 -0.04
C ILE A 60 -14.12 9.99 -1.16
N LYS A 61 -13.60 10.86 -2.03
CA LYS A 61 -14.39 11.53 -3.07
C LYS A 61 -14.82 10.60 -4.20
N TYR A 62 -13.90 9.79 -4.73
CA TYR A 62 -14.09 9.05 -5.99
C TYR A 62 -14.33 7.55 -5.81
N MET A 63 -13.83 6.96 -4.73
CA MET A 63 -13.92 5.52 -4.47
C MET A 63 -15.01 5.23 -3.43
N LYS A 64 -16.20 5.81 -3.61
CA LYS A 64 -17.40 5.54 -2.80
C LYS A 64 -18.22 4.36 -3.33
N GLY A 65 -19.05 3.78 -2.47
CA GLY A 65 -20.06 2.79 -2.86
C GLY A 65 -19.53 1.37 -3.06
N ARG A 66 -20.37 0.54 -3.69
CA ARG A 66 -20.19 -0.93 -3.81
C ARG A 66 -19.86 -1.40 -5.23
N ASN A 67 -19.39 -0.51 -6.11
CA ASN A 67 -18.86 -0.96 -7.40
C ASN A 67 -17.52 -1.68 -7.18
N SER A 68 -17.14 -2.55 -8.12
CA SER A 68 -15.94 -3.40 -7.97
C SER A 68 -14.65 -2.58 -7.99
N ILE A 69 -14.57 -1.49 -8.78
CA ILE A 69 -13.39 -0.61 -8.85
C ILE A 69 -13.11 0.03 -7.49
N ALA A 70 -14.12 0.65 -6.89
CA ALA A 70 -14.01 1.30 -5.58
C ALA A 70 -13.69 0.29 -4.47
N GLN A 71 -14.20 -0.94 -4.56
CA GLN A 71 -13.87 -1.99 -3.61
C GLN A 71 -12.42 -2.46 -3.74
N VAL A 72 -11.96 -2.78 -4.96
CA VAL A 72 -10.57 -3.18 -5.22
C VAL A 72 -9.61 -2.09 -4.78
N TYR A 73 -9.87 -0.82 -5.11
CA TYR A 73 -9.04 0.30 -4.67
C TYR A 73 -8.90 0.35 -3.14
N ARG A 74 -10.02 0.25 -2.41
CA ARG A 74 -9.99 0.28 -0.93
C ARG A 74 -9.28 -0.95 -0.35
N MET A 75 -9.39 -2.11 -1.00
CA MET A 75 -8.63 -3.30 -0.63
C MET A 75 -7.13 -3.11 -0.88
N CYS A 76 -6.73 -2.53 -2.01
CA CYS A 76 -5.35 -2.16 -2.31
C CYS A 76 -4.80 -1.19 -1.26
N LEU A 77 -5.55 -0.15 -0.93
CA LEU A 77 -5.15 0.86 0.07
C LEU A 77 -4.94 0.21 1.44
N ALA A 78 -5.93 -0.55 1.93
CA ALA A 78 -5.86 -1.22 3.22
C ALA A 78 -4.73 -2.28 3.27
N GLY A 79 -4.60 -3.07 2.20
CA GLY A 79 -3.54 -4.07 2.06
C GLY A 79 -2.16 -3.42 2.06
N THR A 80 -1.98 -2.32 1.35
CA THR A 80 -0.70 -1.58 1.33
C THR A 80 -0.33 -1.11 2.72
N ILE A 81 -1.26 -0.46 3.44
CA ILE A 81 -1.04 0.02 4.82
C ILE A 81 -0.62 -1.13 5.74
N TYR A 82 -1.32 -2.26 5.66
CA TYR A 82 -1.03 -3.45 6.46
C TYR A 82 0.36 -4.01 6.17
N HIS A 83 0.70 -4.18 4.90
CA HIS A 83 1.99 -4.72 4.48
C HIS A 83 3.15 -3.76 4.77
N VAL A 84 2.94 -2.44 4.65
CA VAL A 84 3.91 -1.41 5.08
C VAL A 84 4.23 -1.59 6.57
N TRP A 85 3.20 -1.77 7.40
CA TRP A 85 3.39 -1.97 8.84
C TRP A 85 4.16 -3.25 9.15
N ILE A 86 3.84 -4.37 8.49
CA ILE A 86 4.59 -5.63 8.62
C ILE A 86 6.05 -5.44 8.21
N GLU A 87 6.29 -4.86 7.04
CA GLU A 87 7.64 -4.68 6.51
C GLU A 87 8.48 -3.79 7.41
N ARG A 88 7.92 -2.65 7.85
CA ARG A 88 8.55 -1.77 8.83
C ARG A 88 8.98 -2.54 10.08
N ASN A 89 8.08 -3.34 10.66
CA ASN A 89 8.39 -4.13 11.85
C ASN A 89 9.44 -5.21 11.58
N CYS A 90 9.40 -5.88 10.42
CA CYS A 90 10.41 -6.85 10.05
C CYS A 90 11.81 -6.22 9.87
N ARG A 91 11.89 -5.00 9.33
CA ARG A 91 13.17 -4.29 9.20
C ARG A 91 13.73 -3.88 10.57
N ILE A 92 12.89 -3.42 11.48
CA ILE A 92 13.30 -2.98 12.82
C ILE A 92 13.69 -4.17 13.71
N PHE A 93 12.87 -5.22 13.74
CA PHE A 93 12.98 -6.27 14.77
C PHE A 93 13.57 -7.59 14.27
N GLN A 94 13.63 -7.80 12.95
CA GLN A 94 14.12 -9.05 12.37
C GLN A 94 15.24 -8.84 11.35
N THR A 95 15.62 -7.59 11.08
CA THR A 95 16.66 -7.23 10.09
C THR A 95 16.39 -7.82 8.70
N LYS A 96 15.11 -8.06 8.37
CA LYS A 96 14.67 -8.59 7.07
C LYS A 96 14.19 -7.43 6.19
N GLN A 97 14.66 -7.39 4.95
CA GLN A 97 14.26 -6.39 3.97
C GLN A 97 13.74 -7.09 2.70
N ARG A 98 12.48 -6.86 2.35
CA ARG A 98 11.87 -7.40 1.13
C ARG A 98 11.91 -6.34 0.02
N SER A 99 12.06 -6.79 -1.22
CA SER A 99 12.04 -5.88 -2.38
C SER A 99 10.64 -5.34 -2.62
N GLU A 100 10.54 -4.21 -3.35
CA GLU A 100 9.26 -3.65 -3.78
C GLU A 100 8.46 -4.67 -4.59
N GLU A 101 9.12 -5.39 -5.51
CA GLU A 101 8.48 -6.43 -6.33
C GLU A 101 7.92 -7.53 -5.43
N PHE A 102 8.63 -7.97 -4.40
CA PHE A 102 8.07 -8.97 -3.48
C PHE A 102 6.79 -8.45 -2.82
N MET A 103 6.82 -7.22 -2.32
CA MET A 103 5.70 -6.61 -1.60
C MET A 103 4.48 -6.45 -2.50
N ILE A 104 4.65 -5.91 -3.71
CA ILE A 104 3.57 -5.75 -4.70
C ILE A 104 2.91 -7.08 -5.02
N ARG A 105 3.73 -8.09 -5.32
CA ARG A 105 3.26 -9.44 -5.64
C ARG A 105 2.48 -10.05 -4.50
N HIS A 106 2.94 -9.83 -3.27
CA HIS A 106 2.28 -10.36 -2.08
C HIS A 106 0.94 -9.66 -1.83
N ILE A 107 0.90 -8.32 -1.92
CA ILE A 107 -0.33 -7.52 -1.80
C ILE A 107 -1.37 -7.94 -2.85
N ILE A 108 -0.98 -8.04 -4.13
CA ILE A 108 -1.88 -8.45 -5.21
C ILE A 108 -2.44 -9.86 -4.94
N ARG A 109 -1.59 -10.81 -4.55
CA ARG A 109 -2.03 -12.18 -4.23
C ARG A 109 -3.05 -12.21 -3.09
N GLU A 110 -2.82 -11.43 -2.04
CA GLU A 110 -3.76 -11.36 -0.92
C GLU A 110 -5.09 -10.73 -1.35
N ILE A 111 -5.06 -9.65 -2.14
CA ILE A 111 -6.26 -9.01 -2.67
C ILE A 111 -7.04 -9.98 -3.57
N HIS A 112 -6.37 -10.76 -4.41
CA HIS A 112 -6.99 -11.84 -5.18
C HIS A 112 -7.60 -12.92 -4.28
N GLY A 113 -6.89 -13.33 -3.23
CA GLY A 113 -7.38 -14.32 -2.27
C GLY A 113 -8.65 -13.85 -1.56
N ILE A 114 -8.64 -12.62 -1.02
CA ILE A 114 -9.78 -12.04 -0.29
C ILE A 114 -10.93 -11.72 -1.25
N GLY A 115 -10.63 -11.12 -2.40
CA GLY A 115 -11.64 -10.63 -3.34
C GLY A 115 -12.29 -11.73 -4.16
N SER A 116 -11.61 -12.86 -4.40
CA SER A 116 -12.20 -14.03 -5.08
C SER A 116 -13.33 -14.68 -4.28
N GLN A 117 -13.36 -14.49 -2.95
CA GLN A 117 -14.47 -14.92 -2.09
C GLN A 117 -15.74 -14.07 -2.28
N GLN A 118 -15.66 -12.96 -3.04
CA GLN A 118 -16.78 -12.07 -3.32
C GLN A 118 -17.01 -12.00 -4.83
N TRP A 119 -18.07 -12.65 -5.32
CA TRP A 119 -18.29 -12.85 -6.78
C TRP A 119 -18.20 -11.56 -7.63
N ARG A 120 -18.71 -10.42 -7.12
CA ARG A 120 -18.67 -9.12 -7.83
C ARG A 120 -17.26 -8.56 -8.00
N ILE A 121 -16.39 -8.84 -7.03
CA ILE A 121 -14.99 -8.41 -7.02
C ILE A 121 -14.15 -9.40 -7.82
N GLY A 122 -14.45 -10.71 -7.71
CA GLY A 122 -13.79 -11.79 -8.43
C GLY A 122 -13.71 -11.55 -9.95
N ASN A 123 -14.83 -11.18 -10.59
CA ASN A 123 -14.84 -10.90 -12.04
C ASN A 123 -13.91 -9.73 -12.43
N ARG A 124 -13.82 -8.69 -11.60
CA ARG A 124 -12.90 -7.57 -11.85
C ARG A 124 -11.45 -8.00 -11.66
N LEU A 125 -11.16 -8.75 -10.60
CA LEU A 125 -9.80 -9.23 -10.32
C LEU A 125 -9.30 -10.18 -11.42
N GLN A 126 -10.16 -10.98 -12.02
CA GLN A 126 -9.80 -11.79 -13.21
C GLN A 126 -9.36 -10.93 -14.40
N GLN A 127 -9.96 -9.74 -14.60
CA GLN A 127 -9.51 -8.80 -15.63
C GLN A 127 -8.16 -8.16 -15.28
N LEU A 128 -7.81 -8.11 -14.00
CA LEU A 128 -6.54 -7.60 -13.47
C LEU A 128 -5.49 -8.72 -13.29
N ASN A 129 -5.72 -9.91 -13.84
CA ASN A 129 -4.82 -11.05 -13.69
C ASN A 129 -3.50 -10.89 -14.47
N ASN A 130 -3.34 -9.78 -15.19
CA ASN A 130 -2.09 -9.41 -15.82
C ASN A 130 -1.16 -8.87 -14.73
N TYR A 131 -0.22 -9.73 -14.36
CA TYR A 131 0.85 -9.41 -13.44
C TYR A 131 1.81 -8.38 -14.03
N PRO A 132 2.26 -7.37 -13.28
CA PRO A 132 3.47 -6.62 -13.61
C PRO A 132 4.74 -7.43 -13.29
#